data_AF-A0A935WPW5-F1
#
_entry.id   AF-A0A935WPW5-F1
#
_cell.length_a   1.000
_cell.length_b   1.000
_cell.length_c   1.000
_cell.angle_alpha   90.00
_cell.angle_beta   90.00
_cell.angle_gamma   90.00
#
_symmetry.space_group_name_H-M   'P 1'
#
loop_
_entity.id
_entity.type
_entity.pdbx_description
1 polymer ?
#
loop_
_entity_poly.entity_id
_entity_poly.type
_entity_poly.pdbx_seq_one_letter_code
_entity_poly.pdbx_strand_id
1 'polypeptide(L)'
;MIRRLLLSLFLCAALSGAAQSVELITRFESDVEVQTNGDLIVTENITVAAELREIRRGILRDYPTVYSAPDGRRVVIGFDVISVERNGKNEQYSLEGLSNGKRIRIGNPSEMLTRGLHIYTIK
;
A
#
# COMPACT_ATOMS: atom_id res chain seq x y z
N MET A 1 51.36 -12.71 -10.71
CA MET A 1 50.21 -13.18 -9.91
C MET A 1 49.29 -12.05 -9.49
N ILE A 2 49.82 -10.92 -8.99
CA ILE A 2 49.05 -9.72 -8.58
C ILE A 2 48.11 -9.13 -9.65
N ARG A 3 48.53 -9.11 -10.92
CA ARG A 3 47.73 -8.55 -12.03
C ARG A 3 46.48 -9.40 -12.35
N ARG A 4 46.56 -10.72 -12.14
CA ARG A 4 45.40 -11.62 -12.27
C ARG A 4 44.43 -11.44 -11.11
N LEU A 5 44.98 -11.24 -9.90
CA LEU A 5 44.20 -10.96 -8.68
C LEU A 5 43.41 -9.64 -8.79
N LEU A 6 44.05 -8.59 -9.31
CA LEU A 6 43.42 -7.29 -9.56
C LEU A 6 42.33 -7.37 -10.65
N LEU A 7 42.55 -8.15 -11.70
CA LEU A 7 41.54 -8.37 -12.75
C LEU A 7 40.31 -9.11 -12.21
N SER A 8 40.51 -10.14 -11.38
CA SER A 8 39.42 -10.88 -10.75
C SER A 8 38.63 -10.04 -9.75
N LEU A 9 39.30 -9.12 -9.03
CA LEU A 9 38.63 -8.20 -8.10
C LEU A 9 37.79 -7.16 -8.84
N PHE A 10 38.31 -6.63 -9.96
CA PHE A 10 37.59 -5.69 -10.81
C PHE A 10 36.37 -6.35 -11.48
N LEU A 11 36.50 -7.62 -11.89
CA LEU A 11 35.39 -8.38 -12.47
C LEU A 11 34.30 -8.69 -11.43
N CYS A 12 34.65 -9.06 -10.19
CA CYS A 12 33.65 -9.23 -9.12
C CYS A 12 32.94 -7.92 -8.79
N ALA A 13 33.66 -6.79 -8.74
CA ALA A 13 33.04 -5.48 -8.50
C ALA A 13 32.09 -5.07 -9.64
N ALA A 14 32.40 -5.42 -10.89
CA ALA A 14 31.55 -5.14 -12.04
C ALA A 14 30.27 -6.01 -12.08
N LEU A 15 30.28 -7.22 -11.50
CA LEU A 15 29.10 -8.08 -11.38
C LEU A 15 28.22 -7.80 -10.15
N SER A 16 28.69 -7.02 -9.17
CA SER A 16 27.90 -6.66 -7.98
C SER A 16 26.78 -5.65 -8.24
N GLY A 17 26.70 -5.09 -9.46
CA GLY A 17 25.71 -4.09 -9.82
C GLY A 17 24.52 -4.67 -10.58
N ALA A 18 23.43 -5.01 -9.86
CA ALA A 18 22.03 -4.86 -10.28
C ALA A 18 21.07 -5.82 -9.54
N ALA A 19 21.08 -5.83 -8.20
CA ALA A 19 19.88 -6.25 -7.48
C ALA A 19 18.90 -5.05 -7.51
N GLN A 20 18.10 -4.92 -8.57
CA GLN A 20 17.00 -3.96 -8.58
C GLN A 20 15.85 -4.56 -7.81
N SER A 21 15.63 -4.11 -6.58
CA SER A 21 14.39 -4.40 -5.87
C SER A 21 13.23 -3.69 -6.59
N VAL A 22 12.11 -4.38 -6.67
CA VAL A 22 10.91 -3.93 -7.39
C VAL A 22 9.93 -3.35 -6.37
N GLU A 23 9.38 -2.19 -6.68
CA GLU A 23 8.27 -1.63 -5.91
C GLU A 23 6.96 -2.34 -6.27
N LEU A 24 6.37 -3.04 -5.31
CA LEU A 24 5.23 -3.94 -5.55
C LEU A 24 4.40 -4.18 -4.28
N ILE A 25 3.11 -4.45 -4.44
CA ILE A 25 2.27 -5.06 -3.39
C ILE A 25 2.60 -6.55 -3.34
N THR A 26 3.32 -6.99 -2.32
CA THR A 26 3.77 -8.39 -2.18
C THR A 26 2.70 -9.28 -1.56
N ARG A 27 1.74 -8.70 -0.83
CA ARG A 27 0.61 -9.43 -0.23
C ARG A 27 -0.58 -8.50 -0.06
N PHE A 28 -1.77 -9.03 -0.34
CA PHE A 28 -3.04 -8.34 -0.14
C PHE A 28 -4.04 -9.33 0.45
N GLU A 29 -4.49 -9.06 1.66
CA GLU A 29 -5.53 -9.82 2.36
C GLU A 29 -6.67 -8.87 2.72
N SER A 30 -7.90 -9.37 2.62
CA SER A 30 -9.10 -8.64 2.99
C SER A 30 -10.03 -9.59 3.72
N ASP A 31 -10.19 -9.35 5.02
CA ASP A 31 -11.12 -10.06 5.87
C ASP A 31 -12.40 -9.26 5.96
N VAL A 32 -13.53 -9.89 5.62
CA VAL A 32 -14.84 -9.24 5.61
C VAL A 32 -15.75 -9.94 6.61
N GLU A 33 -16.16 -9.20 7.63
CA GLU A 33 -17.12 -9.65 8.63
C GLU A 33 -18.49 -9.03 8.35
N VAL A 34 -19.48 -9.90 8.08
CA VAL A 34 -20.87 -9.48 7.87
C VAL A 34 -21.57 -9.40 9.22
N GLN A 35 -21.95 -8.19 9.62
CA GLN A 35 -22.67 -7.94 10.86
C GLN A 35 -24.15 -8.31 10.73
N THR A 36 -24.82 -8.56 11.85
CA THR A 36 -26.25 -8.95 11.87
C THR A 36 -27.18 -7.87 11.34
N ASN A 37 -26.76 -6.60 11.38
CA ASN A 37 -27.50 -5.46 10.84
C ASN A 37 -27.24 -5.23 9.33
N GLY A 38 -26.36 -6.03 8.71
CA GLY A 38 -25.99 -5.91 7.30
C GLY A 38 -24.77 -5.01 7.04
N ASP A 39 -24.19 -4.40 8.07
CA ASP A 39 -22.93 -3.66 7.92
C ASP A 39 -21.77 -4.63 7.65
N LEU A 40 -20.76 -4.13 6.93
CA LEU A 40 -19.54 -4.87 6.65
C LEU A 40 -18.39 -4.24 7.43
N ILE A 41 -17.74 -5.02 8.28
CA ILE A 41 -16.44 -4.65 8.83
C ILE A 41 -15.38 -5.29 7.94
N VAL A 42 -14.64 -4.45 7.23
CA VAL A 42 -13.56 -4.89 6.33
C VAL A 42 -12.23 -4.59 7.00
N THR A 43 -11.38 -5.59 7.16
CA THR A 43 -9.99 -5.40 7.60
C THR A 43 -9.06 -5.82 6.47
N GLU A 44 -8.26 -4.89 5.97
CA GLU A 44 -7.29 -5.17 4.91
C GLU A 44 -5.86 -5.16 5.45
N ASN A 45 -5.09 -6.19 5.12
CA ASN A 45 -3.67 -6.28 5.41
C ASN A 45 -2.89 -6.27 4.09
N ILE A 46 -2.17 -5.18 3.85
CA ILE A 46 -1.48 -4.91 2.58
C ILE A 46 0.01 -4.78 2.85
N THR A 47 0.79 -5.74 2.33
CA THR A 47 2.26 -5.64 2.38
C THR A 47 2.77 -5.04 1.09
N VAL A 48 3.54 -3.97 1.20
CA VAL A 48 4.20 -3.31 0.07
C VAL A 48 5.71 -3.32 0.24
N ALA A 49 6.44 -3.59 -0.84
CA ALA A 49 7.87 -3.33 -0.93
C ALA A 49 8.05 -1.90 -1.47
N ALA A 50 8.52 -0.98 -0.62
CA ALA A 50 8.75 0.42 -0.97
C ALA A 50 10.18 0.64 -1.48
N GLU A 51 10.32 1.19 -2.68
CA GLU A 51 11.61 1.55 -3.30
C GLU A 51 11.74 3.05 -3.51
N LEU A 52 10.85 3.83 -2.88
CA LEU A 52 10.81 5.28 -2.95
C LEU A 52 10.69 5.81 -4.38
N ARG A 53 10.07 5.01 -5.27
CA ARG A 53 9.76 5.42 -6.64
C ARG A 53 8.38 6.07 -6.67
N GLU A 54 7.31 5.30 -6.56
CA GLU A 54 5.93 5.75 -6.40
C GLU A 54 5.52 5.75 -4.93
N ILE A 55 5.88 4.70 -4.19
CA ILE A 55 5.60 4.50 -2.76
C ILE A 55 6.65 5.25 -1.94
N ARG A 56 6.52 6.59 -1.89
CA ARG A 56 7.48 7.47 -1.22
C ARG A 56 7.12 7.83 0.21
N ARG A 57 5.84 8.05 0.47
CA ARG A 57 5.35 8.60 1.75
C ARG A 57 4.19 7.80 2.35
N GLY A 58 3.76 6.76 1.65
CA GLY A 58 2.51 6.12 1.96
C GLY A 58 1.86 5.46 0.75
N ILE A 59 0.61 5.04 0.92
CA ILE A 59 -0.21 4.40 -0.12
C ILE A 59 -1.56 5.09 -0.25
N LEU A 60 -2.24 4.85 -1.36
CA LEU A 60 -3.61 5.28 -1.59
C LEU A 60 -4.52 4.06 -1.62
N ARG A 61 -5.71 4.16 -1.03
CA ARG A 61 -6.75 3.16 -1.15
C ARG A 61 -8.08 3.77 -1.51
N ASP A 62 -8.63 3.29 -2.61
CA ASP A 62 -9.91 3.76 -3.12
C ASP A 62 -10.98 2.76 -2.73
N TYR A 63 -12.08 3.29 -2.21
CA TYR A 63 -13.27 2.55 -1.83
C TYR A 63 -14.44 3.13 -2.61
N PRO A 64 -15.00 2.38 -3.58
CA PRO A 64 -16.24 2.76 -4.20
C PRO A 64 -17.34 2.82 -3.14
N THR A 65 -18.05 3.94 -3.07
CA THR A 65 -19.22 4.09 -2.17
C THR A 65 -20.48 4.44 -2.94
N VAL A 66 -20.36 4.52 -4.28
CA VAL A 66 -21.42 4.87 -5.20
C VAL A 66 -21.49 3.78 -6.26
N TYR A 67 -22.64 3.11 -6.33
CA TYR A 67 -22.91 2.03 -7.27
C TYR A 67 -24.16 2.34 -8.09
N SER A 68 -24.28 1.70 -9.25
CA SER A 68 -25.50 1.70 -10.04
C SER A 68 -26.20 0.36 -9.86
N ALA A 69 -27.44 0.39 -9.39
CA ALA A 69 -28.29 -0.79 -9.35
C ALA A 69 -28.63 -1.25 -10.79
N PRO A 70 -29.05 -2.52 -10.99
CA PRO A 70 -29.43 -3.02 -12.31
C PRO A 70 -30.52 -2.20 -13.03
N ASP A 71 -31.37 -1.52 -12.27
CA ASP A 71 -32.44 -0.64 -12.76
C ASP A 71 -31.96 0.82 -13.05
N GLY A 72 -30.66 1.08 -12.92
CA GLY A 72 -30.05 2.39 -13.15
C GLY A 72 -30.12 3.34 -11.96
N ARG A 73 -30.73 2.95 -10.83
CA ARG A 73 -30.75 3.80 -9.64
C ARG A 73 -29.36 3.90 -9.02
N ARG A 74 -29.00 5.12 -8.60
CA ARG A 74 -27.76 5.39 -7.84
C ARG A 74 -27.92 4.92 -6.39
N VAL A 75 -27.05 4.02 -5.98
CA VAL A 75 -26.95 3.52 -4.60
C VAL A 75 -25.72 4.14 -3.96
N VAL A 76 -25.88 4.73 -2.78
CA VAL A 76 -24.77 5.28 -1.99
C VAL A 76 -24.72 4.51 -0.69
N ILE A 77 -23.57 3.93 -0.37
CA ILE A 77 -23.35 3.20 0.88
C ILE A 77 -22.59 4.07 1.89
N GLY A 78 -22.83 3.82 3.17
CA GLY A 78 -22.04 4.38 4.26
C GLY A 78 -20.58 3.92 4.16
N PHE A 79 -19.66 4.75 4.65
CA PHE A 79 -18.23 4.44 4.65
C PHE A 79 -17.55 5.22 5.76
N ASP A 80 -16.96 4.47 6.70
CA ASP A 80 -16.19 4.99 7.81
C ASP A 80 -14.87 4.23 7.89
N VAL A 81 -13.80 4.95 8.24
CA VAL A 81 -12.49 4.36 8.53
C VAL A 81 -12.35 4.28 10.04
N ILE A 82 -12.26 3.06 10.56
CA ILE A 82 -12.13 2.76 11.99
C ILE A 82 -10.69 2.95 12.43
N SER A 83 -9.73 2.45 11.66
CA SER A 83 -8.30 2.58 11.99
C SER A 83 -7.40 2.39 10.78
N VAL A 84 -6.24 3.05 10.81
CA VAL A 84 -5.16 2.85 9.85
C VAL A 84 -3.86 2.68 10.61
N GLU A 85 -3.16 1.59 10.35
CA GLU A 85 -1.87 1.29 10.94
C GLU A 85 -0.81 1.01 9.86
N ARG A 86 0.44 1.32 10.18
CA ARG A 86 1.62 0.86 9.45
C ARG A 86 2.56 0.15 10.42
N ASN A 87 2.89 -1.10 10.10
CA ASN A 87 3.75 -1.96 10.92
C ASN A 87 3.26 -2.07 12.38
N GLY A 88 1.94 -2.17 12.59
CA GLY A 88 1.31 -2.30 13.90
C GLY A 88 1.27 -1.02 14.74
N LYS A 89 1.49 0.14 14.12
CA LYS A 89 1.40 1.46 14.75
C LYS A 89 0.43 2.33 14.00
N ASN A 90 -0.36 3.14 14.71
CA ASN A 90 -1.24 4.13 14.08
C ASN A 90 -0.49 4.98 13.05
N GLU A 91 -1.09 5.11 11.87
CA GLU A 91 -0.54 5.86 10.76
C GLU A 91 -1.47 7.03 10.41
N GLN A 92 -0.88 8.15 9.99
CA GLN A 92 -1.66 9.30 9.58
C GLN A 92 -2.45 8.97 8.30
N TYR A 93 -3.67 9.46 8.18
CA TYR A 93 -4.41 9.40 6.93
C TYR A 93 -5.32 10.61 6.74
N SER A 94 -5.74 10.83 5.49
CA SER A 94 -6.80 11.76 5.13
C SER A 94 -7.78 11.12 4.16
N LEU A 95 -9.01 11.65 4.13
CA LEU A 95 -10.06 11.21 3.21
C LEU A 95 -10.27 12.24 2.11
N GLU A 96 -10.33 11.75 0.87
CA GLU A 96 -10.65 12.52 -0.33
C GLU A 96 -11.91 11.96 -0.98
N GLY A 97 -12.74 12.84 -1.54
CA GLY A 97 -13.87 12.43 -2.36
C GLY A 97 -13.42 12.07 -3.78
N LEU A 98 -13.90 10.95 -4.29
CA LEU A 98 -13.80 10.56 -5.70
C LEU A 98 -15.19 10.63 -6.37
N SER A 99 -15.23 10.59 -7.70
CA SER A 99 -16.48 10.60 -8.46
C SER A 99 -17.40 9.42 -8.12
N ASN A 100 -16.83 8.25 -7.80
CA ASN A 100 -17.55 7.02 -7.45
C ASN A 100 -17.32 6.54 -6.01
N GLY A 101 -16.70 7.35 -5.14
CA GLY A 101 -16.38 6.87 -3.80
C GLY A 101 -15.49 7.77 -2.95
N LYS A 102 -14.68 7.13 -2.13
CA LYS A 102 -13.72 7.76 -1.22
C LYS A 102 -12.32 7.23 -1.49
N ARG A 103 -11.32 8.08 -1.31
CA ARG A 103 -9.91 7.71 -1.29
C ARG A 103 -9.35 7.97 0.09
N ILE A 104 -8.73 6.95 0.68
CA ILE A 104 -7.87 7.07 1.85
C ILE A 104 -6.45 7.35 1.35
N ARG A 105 -5.89 8.50 1.72
CA ARG A 105 -4.48 8.80 1.56
C ARG A 105 -3.78 8.48 2.87
N ILE A 106 -2.98 7.42 2.88
CA ILE A 106 -2.34 6.88 4.08
C ILE A 106 -0.87 7.30 4.06
N GLY A 107 -0.37 7.79 5.19
CA GLY A 107 1.01 8.25 5.39
C GLY A 107 1.13 9.77 5.57
N ASN A 108 2.25 10.19 6.18
CA ASN A 108 2.55 11.60 6.43
C ASN A 108 3.14 12.27 5.17
N PRO A 109 2.53 13.37 4.65
CA PRO A 109 3.02 14.06 3.45
C PRO A 109 4.41 14.70 3.60
N SER A 110 4.87 14.92 4.83
CA SER A 110 6.16 15.54 5.14
C SER A 110 7.27 14.52 5.38
N GLU A 111 6.97 13.22 5.49
CA GLU A 111 7.93 12.18 5.84
C GLU A 111 8.09 11.15 4.73
N MET A 112 9.34 10.78 4.44
CA MET A 112 9.64 9.68 3.52
C MET A 112 9.57 8.35 4.26
N LEU A 113 9.06 7.32 3.58
CA LEU A 113 9.17 5.96 4.05
C LEU A 113 10.63 5.49 4.03
N THR A 114 10.92 4.49 4.84
CA THR A 114 12.15 3.70 4.68
C THR A 114 11.99 2.75 3.50
N ARG A 115 13.10 2.39 2.83
CA ARG A 115 13.06 1.31 1.84
C ARG A 115 12.73 -0.03 2.51
N GLY A 116 12.11 -0.94 1.77
CA GLY A 116 11.78 -2.29 2.23
C GLY A 116 10.29 -2.49 2.49
N LEU A 117 9.97 -3.52 3.28
CA LEU A 117 8.59 -3.94 3.50
C LEU A 117 7.87 -3.03 4.51
N HIS A 118 6.64 -2.64 4.15
CA HIS A 118 5.68 -2.01 5.05
C HIS A 118 4.37 -2.76 5.00
N ILE A 119 3.79 -3.03 6.16
CA ILE A 119 2.48 -3.66 6.31
C ILE A 119 1.50 -2.60 6.71
N TYR A 120 0.49 -2.37 5.88
CA TYR A 120 -0.63 -1.49 6.20
C TYR A 120 -1.82 -2.32 6.63
N THR A 121 -2.41 -1.97 7.77
CA THR A 121 -3.67 -2.54 8.24
C THR A 121 -4.73 -1.45 8.23
N ILE A 122 -5.80 -1.65 7.47
CA ILE A 122 -6.87 -0.68 7.26
C ILE A 122 -8.17 -1.33 7.72
N LYS A 123 -8.91 -0.67 8.59
CA LYS A 123 -10.20 -1.11 9.09
C LYS A 123 -11.21 0.01 9.01
#